data_AF-A0A955N3W4-F1
#
_entry.id   AF-A0A955N3W4-F1
#
_cell.length_a   1.000
_cell.length_b   1.000
_cell.length_c   1.000
_cell.angle_alpha   90.00
_cell.angle_beta   90.00
_cell.angle_gamma   90.00
#
_symmetry.space_group_name_H-M   'P 1'
#
loop_
_entity.id
_entity.type
_entity.pdbx_description
1 polymer ?
#
loop_
_entity_poly.entity_id
_entity_poly.type
_entity_poly.pdbx_seq_one_letter_code
_entity_poly.pdbx_strand_id
1 'polypeptide(L)'
;MNGNLSRIVGTGSFLPVRRVENQEVADFLGIEPSYIFRVSGIRTRFWADSQEGCSLLAEQASRRALDQAGLVPEDLDAILVSSTSPEMIFPSTACLLQARMGIKGIPAFDLSASCSGFLYGLSMADCLIRAGQIRRCLVVASEIKSRSLDVKDLSTAILFGDGAGAAI
;
A
#
# COMPACT_ATOMS: atom_id res chain seq x y z
N MET A 1 13.67 -15.33 -27.03
CA MET A 1 13.05 -14.79 -25.80
C MET A 1 13.86 -15.29 -24.63
N ASN A 2 14.52 -14.41 -23.88
CA ASN A 2 15.37 -14.81 -22.76
C ASN A 2 14.51 -15.51 -21.70
N GLY A 3 14.93 -16.67 -21.22
CA GLY A 3 14.21 -17.50 -20.25
C GLY A 3 14.20 -16.94 -18.82
N ASN A 4 14.23 -15.62 -18.66
CA ASN A 4 14.11 -14.99 -17.36
C ASN A 4 12.69 -15.22 -16.86
N LEU A 5 12.58 -15.79 -15.66
CA LEU A 5 11.33 -15.96 -14.92
C LEU A 5 11.36 -15.00 -13.73
N SER A 6 10.19 -14.51 -13.33
CA SER A 6 10.01 -13.75 -12.10
C SER A 6 9.35 -14.64 -11.04
N ARG A 7 9.56 -14.29 -9.77
CA ARG A 7 8.86 -14.87 -8.62
C ARG A 7 8.87 -13.86 -7.48
N ILE A 8 7.89 -13.95 -6.59
CA ILE A 8 7.90 -13.19 -5.34
C ILE A 8 8.91 -13.85 -4.40
N VAL A 9 9.86 -13.08 -3.89
CA VAL A 9 10.90 -13.53 -2.94
C VAL A 9 10.66 -13.02 -1.53
N GLY A 10 9.84 -11.99 -1.36
CA GLY A 10 9.42 -11.49 -0.05
C GLY A 10 8.15 -10.66 -0.13
N THR A 11 7.44 -10.62 0.98
CA THR A 11 6.18 -9.89 1.17
C THR A 11 6.18 -9.23 2.54
N GLY A 12 5.48 -8.12 2.66
CA GLY A 12 5.33 -7.40 3.91
C GLY A 12 4.06 -6.60 3.92
N SER A 13 3.56 -6.30 5.12
CA SER A 13 2.39 -5.45 5.28
C SER A 13 2.53 -4.61 6.53
N PHE A 14 1.85 -3.48 6.57
CA PHE A 14 1.78 -2.61 7.73
C PHE A 14 0.38 -2.02 7.85
N LEU A 15 -0.15 -2.02 9.07
CA LEU A 15 -1.40 -1.38 9.42
C LEU A 15 -1.09 -0.28 10.45
N PRO A 16 -1.76 0.88 10.39
CA PRO A 16 -1.70 1.88 11.44
C PRO A 16 -2.03 1.31 12.83
N VAL A 17 -1.59 2.00 13.88
CA VAL A 17 -1.80 1.54 15.26
C VAL A 17 -3.26 1.69 15.71
N ARG A 18 -3.96 2.73 15.24
CA ARG A 18 -5.34 3.00 15.65
C ARG A 18 -6.31 2.04 14.97
N ARG A 19 -6.76 1.07 15.75
CA ARG A 19 -7.87 0.17 15.44
C ARG A 19 -9.21 0.86 15.71
N VAL A 20 -10.13 0.77 14.76
CA VAL A 20 -11.47 1.36 14.79
C VAL A 20 -12.50 0.24 14.72
N GLU A 21 -13.29 0.13 15.79
CA GLU A 21 -14.36 -0.85 15.93
C GLU A 21 -15.61 -0.38 15.18
N ASN A 22 -16.49 -1.32 14.79
CA ASN A 22 -17.76 -0.96 14.14
C ASN A 22 -18.64 -0.04 14.99
N GLN A 23 -18.53 -0.10 16.33
CA GLN A 23 -19.28 0.80 17.21
C GLN A 23 -18.98 2.26 16.91
N GLU A 24 -17.70 2.63 16.81
CA GLU A 24 -17.27 4.01 16.55
C GLU A 24 -17.82 4.52 15.21
N VAL A 25 -17.76 3.70 14.16
CA VAL A 25 -18.30 4.06 12.84
C VAL A 25 -19.83 4.17 12.87
N ALA A 26 -20.50 3.26 13.58
CA ALA A 26 -21.95 3.23 13.70
C ALA A 26 -22.49 4.45 14.47
N ASP A 27 -21.75 4.93 15.48
CA ASP A 27 -22.09 6.14 16.24
C ASP A 27 -22.12 7.39 15.35
N PHE A 28 -21.19 7.52 14.39
CA PHE A 28 -21.21 8.63 13.42
C PHE A 28 -22.42 8.61 12.48
N LEU A 29 -22.94 7.41 12.20
CA LEU A 29 -24.00 7.17 11.21
C LEU A 29 -25.40 7.02 11.86
N GLY A 30 -25.47 6.87 13.18
CA GLY A 30 -26.73 6.60 13.88
C GLY A 30 -27.35 5.25 13.51
N ILE A 31 -26.52 4.22 13.28
CA ILE A 31 -26.96 2.86 12.91
C ILE A 31 -26.54 1.84 13.96
N GLU A 32 -27.06 0.62 13.84
CA GLU A 32 -26.60 -0.51 14.66
C GLU A 32 -25.23 -1.02 14.15
N PRO A 33 -24.22 -1.24 15.01
CA PRO A 33 -22.91 -1.77 14.61
C PRO A 33 -22.98 -3.14 13.91
N SER A 34 -23.99 -3.93 14.27
CA SER A 34 -24.27 -5.23 13.63
C SER A 34 -24.64 -5.10 12.15
N TYR A 35 -25.17 -3.94 11.72
CA TYR A 35 -25.44 -3.66 10.30
C TYR A 35 -24.16 -3.75 9.47
N ILE A 36 -23.07 -3.10 9.90
CA ILE A 36 -21.80 -3.06 9.17
C ILE A 36 -21.29 -4.49 8.93
N PHE A 37 -21.28 -5.32 9.97
CA PHE A 37 -20.85 -6.70 9.85
C PHE A 37 -21.75 -7.51 8.91
N ARG A 38 -23.08 -7.35 8.99
CA ARG A 38 -24.02 -8.08 8.14
C ARG A 38 -23.83 -7.77 6.64
N VAL A 39 -23.55 -6.52 6.27
CA VAL A 39 -23.49 -6.11 4.86
C VAL A 39 -22.09 -6.20 4.25
N SER A 40 -21.02 -6.18 5.07
CA SER A 40 -19.63 -6.13 4.58
C SER A 40 -18.73 -7.24 5.12
N GLY A 41 -19.12 -7.92 6.19
CA GLY A 41 -18.27 -8.85 6.93
C GLY A 41 -17.18 -8.18 7.79
N ILE A 42 -17.06 -6.85 7.76
CA ILE A 42 -16.02 -6.12 8.48
C ILE A 42 -16.36 -6.06 9.97
N ARG A 43 -15.39 -6.40 10.82
CA ARG A 43 -15.47 -6.25 12.29
C ARG A 43 -14.78 -4.98 12.76
N THR A 44 -13.61 -4.72 12.17
CA THR A 44 -12.74 -3.59 12.50
C THR A 44 -11.99 -3.12 11.27
N ARG A 45 -11.58 -1.85 11.30
CA ARG A 45 -10.57 -1.31 10.39
C ARG A 45 -9.47 -0.59 11.15
N PHE A 46 -8.49 -0.09 10.41
CA PHE A 46 -7.40 0.73 10.96
C PHE A 46 -7.42 2.08 10.26
N TRP A 47 -7.27 3.15 11.03
CA TRP A 47 -7.17 4.52 10.50
C TRP A 47 -5.83 5.12 10.91
N ALA A 48 -5.13 5.71 9.95
CA ALA A 48 -3.88 6.42 10.19
C ALA A 48 -4.12 7.64 11.09
N ASP A 49 -3.14 7.93 11.95
CA ASP A 49 -3.12 9.20 12.66
C ASP A 49 -2.71 10.37 11.73
N SER A 50 -2.56 11.58 12.29
CA SER A 50 -2.20 12.77 11.52
C SER A 50 -0.74 12.81 11.06
N GLN A 51 0.13 12.00 11.67
CA GLN A 51 1.57 11.91 11.36
C GLN A 51 1.89 10.74 10.42
N GLU A 52 1.01 9.74 10.35
CA GLU A 52 1.15 8.58 9.48
C GLU A 52 0.75 8.92 8.04
N GLY A 53 1.69 8.86 7.10
CA GLY A 53 1.43 9.09 5.67
C GLY A 53 1.67 7.83 4.82
N CYS A 54 1.11 7.77 3.60
CA CYS A 54 1.29 6.62 2.69
C CYS A 54 2.75 6.19 2.52
N SER A 55 3.69 7.15 2.45
CA SER A 55 5.11 6.86 2.32
C SER A 55 5.69 6.15 3.56
N LEU A 56 5.20 6.47 4.76
CA LEU A 56 5.57 5.80 6.01
C LEU A 56 5.01 4.37 6.06
N LEU A 57 3.72 4.18 5.77
CA LEU A 57 3.12 2.84 5.77
C LEU A 57 3.82 1.94 4.75
N ALA A 58 4.08 2.49 3.55
CA ALA A 58 4.85 1.84 2.50
C ALA A 58 6.26 1.46 2.97
N GLU A 59 6.96 2.35 3.67
CA GLU A 59 8.30 2.07 4.22
C GLU A 59 8.27 0.86 5.17
N GLN A 60 7.32 0.82 6.10
CA GLN A 60 7.20 -0.27 7.07
C GLN A 60 6.88 -1.61 6.39
N ALA A 61 5.94 -1.62 5.42
CA ALA A 61 5.64 -2.82 4.64
C ALA A 61 6.85 -3.28 3.82
N SER A 62 7.58 -2.34 3.21
CA SER A 62 8.75 -2.62 2.35
C SER A 62 9.92 -3.18 3.14
N ARG A 63 10.20 -2.65 4.34
CA ARG A 63 11.24 -3.18 5.24
C ARG A 63 10.95 -4.63 5.64
N ARG A 64 9.68 -4.97 5.90
CA ARG A 64 9.26 -6.36 6.20
C ARG A 64 9.41 -7.28 4.99
N ALA A 65 9.10 -6.80 3.78
CA ALA A 65 9.29 -7.56 2.54
C ALA A 65 10.78 -7.83 2.27
N LEU A 66 11.64 -6.83 2.47
CA LEU A 66 13.10 -6.96 2.36
C LEU A 66 13.66 -7.97 3.38
N ASP A 67 13.23 -7.87 4.64
CA ASP A 67 13.63 -8.79 5.71
C ASP A 67 13.23 -10.23 5.39
N GLN A 68 11.98 -10.46 4.95
CA GLN A 68 11.54 -11.80 4.53
C GLN A 68 12.34 -12.34 3.33
N ALA A 69 12.74 -11.47 2.40
CA ALA A 69 13.55 -11.84 1.24
C ALA A 69 15.05 -12.03 1.57
N GLY A 70 15.51 -11.63 2.76
CA GLY A 70 16.93 -11.58 3.10
C GLY A 70 17.72 -10.59 2.24
N LEU A 71 17.09 -9.46 1.87
CA LEU A 71 17.66 -8.42 1.01
C LEU A 71 17.85 -7.10 1.76
N VAL A 72 18.75 -6.26 1.25
CA VAL A 72 18.91 -4.88 1.71
C VAL A 72 18.30 -3.89 0.70
N PRO A 73 17.96 -2.65 1.11
CA PRO A 73 17.39 -1.66 0.19
C PRO A 73 18.20 -1.44 -1.10
N GLU A 74 19.52 -1.56 -1.03
CA GLU A 74 20.46 -1.41 -2.14
C GLU A 74 20.39 -2.55 -3.17
N ASP A 75 19.74 -3.68 -2.85
CA ASP A 75 19.54 -4.78 -3.79
C ASP A 75 18.43 -4.51 -4.82
N LEU A 76 17.59 -3.50 -4.58
CA LEU A 76 16.45 -3.14 -5.42
C LEU A 76 16.88 -2.35 -6.65
N ASP A 77 16.29 -2.65 -7.79
CA ASP A 77 16.55 -1.96 -9.06
C ASP A 77 15.40 -1.05 -9.49
N ALA A 78 14.22 -1.16 -8.88
CA ALA A 78 13.06 -0.29 -9.13
C ALA A 78 12.08 -0.28 -7.94
N ILE A 79 11.31 0.81 -7.83
CA ILE A 79 10.22 0.97 -6.86
C ILE A 79 8.94 1.39 -7.60
N LEU A 80 7.89 0.58 -7.47
CA LEU A 80 6.57 0.82 -8.02
C LEU A 80 5.59 0.93 -6.85
N VAL A 81 4.97 2.10 -6.68
CA VAL A 81 3.95 2.30 -5.64
C VAL A 81 2.59 2.52 -6.29
N SER A 82 1.56 1.84 -5.81
CA SER A 82 0.18 2.17 -6.14
C SER A 82 -0.52 2.80 -4.96
N SER A 83 -1.10 3.97 -5.19
CA SER A 83 -1.93 4.67 -4.23
C SER A 83 -2.95 5.52 -4.96
N THR A 84 -4.14 5.60 -4.39
CA THR A 84 -5.20 6.53 -4.76
C THR A 84 -5.51 7.52 -3.63
N SER A 85 -4.62 7.59 -2.64
CA SER A 85 -4.62 8.59 -1.56
C SER A 85 -3.18 9.04 -1.26
N PRO A 86 -2.43 9.50 -2.28
CA PRO A 86 -1.06 9.95 -2.06
C PRO A 86 -1.02 11.17 -1.13
N GLU A 87 0.07 11.30 -0.36
CA GLU A 87 0.27 12.44 0.55
C GLU A 87 0.30 13.78 -0.20
N MET A 88 0.80 13.77 -1.43
CA MET A 88 0.91 14.93 -2.30
C MET A 88 0.88 14.51 -3.77
N ILE A 89 0.57 15.44 -4.67
CA ILE A 89 0.49 15.17 -6.11
C ILE A 89 1.89 14.96 -6.72
N PHE A 90 2.88 15.72 -6.23
CA PHE A 90 4.27 15.64 -6.67
C PHE A 90 5.21 16.11 -5.56
N PRO A 91 6.32 15.42 -5.26
CA PRO A 91 6.82 14.16 -5.87
C PRO A 91 5.91 12.95 -5.64
N SER A 92 6.17 11.85 -6.38
CA SER A 92 5.43 10.59 -6.25
C SER A 92 5.63 9.93 -4.88
N THR A 93 4.68 9.11 -4.46
CA THR A 93 4.79 8.31 -3.23
C THR A 93 5.99 7.36 -3.30
N ALA A 94 6.28 6.81 -4.47
CA ALA A 94 7.48 6.01 -4.72
C ALA A 94 8.78 6.79 -4.50
N CYS A 95 8.87 8.06 -4.92
CA CYS A 95 10.05 8.90 -4.65
C CYS A 95 10.18 9.25 -3.15
N LEU A 96 9.06 9.49 -2.47
CA LEU A 96 9.07 9.68 -1.01
C LEU A 96 9.56 8.41 -0.31
N LEU A 97 9.04 7.24 -0.69
CA LEU A 97 9.48 5.94 -0.18
C LEU A 97 10.97 5.70 -0.43
N GLN A 98 11.44 5.97 -1.64
CA GLN A 98 12.85 5.88 -2.02
C GLN A 98 13.73 6.72 -1.07
N ALA A 99 13.35 7.99 -0.84
CA ALA A 99 14.07 8.89 0.06
C ALA A 99 14.06 8.38 1.51
N ARG A 100 12.91 7.91 2.01
CA ARG A 100 12.75 7.37 3.37
C ARG A 100 13.59 6.11 3.61
N MET A 101 13.72 5.26 2.59
CA MET A 101 14.53 4.04 2.65
C MET A 101 16.02 4.29 2.37
N GLY A 102 16.42 5.53 2.04
CA GLY A 102 17.80 5.88 1.73
C GLY A 102 18.31 5.34 0.39
N ILE A 103 17.41 4.84 -0.46
CA ILE A 103 17.76 4.24 -1.76
C ILE A 103 18.06 5.35 -2.77
N LYS A 104 19.09 5.16 -3.61
CA LYS A 104 19.52 6.18 -4.58
C LYS A 104 19.71 5.57 -5.95
N GLY A 105 19.42 6.35 -7.00
CA GLY A 105 19.83 6.04 -8.37
C GLY A 105 18.98 4.98 -9.09
N ILE A 106 17.83 4.58 -8.54
CA ILE A 106 16.91 3.64 -9.20
C ILE A 106 15.60 4.35 -9.60
N PRO A 107 14.92 3.89 -10.67
CA PRO A 107 13.59 4.38 -11.00
C PRO A 107 12.58 4.16 -9.87
N ALA A 108 11.82 5.20 -9.55
CA ALA A 108 10.74 5.17 -8.58
C ALA A 108 9.53 5.93 -9.14
N PHE A 109 8.37 5.29 -9.27
CA PHE A 109 7.18 5.93 -9.82
C PHE A 109 5.87 5.33 -9.29
N ASP A 110 4.81 6.15 -9.38
CA ASP A 110 3.48 5.76 -8.93
C ASP A 110 2.65 5.14 -10.08
N LEU A 111 1.75 4.23 -9.71
CA LEU A 111 0.77 3.58 -10.58
C LEU A 111 -0.65 3.86 -10.09
N SER A 112 -1.44 4.53 -10.94
CA SER A 112 -2.84 4.84 -10.66
C SER A 112 -3.76 3.88 -11.39
N ALA A 113 -4.20 2.83 -10.69
CA ALA A 113 -5.19 1.88 -11.21
C ALA A 113 -6.12 1.35 -10.09
N SER A 114 -6.51 2.22 -9.16
CA SER A 114 -7.43 1.89 -8.04
C SER A 114 -7.04 0.60 -7.32
N CYS A 115 -8.02 -0.19 -6.85
CA CYS A 115 -7.77 -1.43 -6.12
C CYS A 115 -7.00 -2.49 -6.94
N SER A 116 -6.96 -2.39 -8.27
CA SER A 116 -6.15 -3.27 -9.13
C SER A 116 -4.69 -2.85 -9.25
N GLY A 117 -4.31 -1.70 -8.68
CA GLY A 117 -2.98 -1.12 -8.85
C GLY A 117 -1.82 -2.01 -8.41
N PHE A 118 -2.01 -2.83 -7.36
CA PHE A 118 -1.02 -3.83 -6.96
C PHE A 118 -0.78 -4.90 -8.04
N LEU A 119 -1.85 -5.41 -8.65
CA LEU A 119 -1.76 -6.41 -9.71
C LEU A 119 -1.12 -5.84 -10.99
N TYR A 120 -1.42 -4.58 -11.30
CA TYR A 120 -0.77 -3.86 -12.40
C TYR A 120 0.72 -3.68 -12.12
N GLY A 121 1.08 -3.30 -10.89
CA GLY A 121 2.47 -3.21 -10.44
C GLY A 121 3.23 -4.53 -10.57
N LEU A 122 2.64 -5.64 -10.13
CA LEU A 122 3.22 -6.97 -10.29
C LEU A 122 3.40 -7.36 -11.76
N SER A 123 2.39 -7.10 -12.61
CA SER A 123 2.49 -7.37 -14.05
C SER A 123 3.58 -6.54 -14.71
N MET A 124 3.74 -5.27 -14.33
CA MET A 124 4.80 -4.41 -14.86
C MET A 124 6.19 -4.88 -14.40
N ALA A 125 6.31 -5.25 -13.12
CA ALA A 125 7.55 -5.81 -12.57
C ALA A 125 7.97 -7.10 -13.31
N ASP A 126 7.02 -8.02 -13.56
CA ASP A 126 7.27 -9.23 -14.36
C ASP A 126 7.81 -8.88 -15.75
N CYS A 127 7.14 -7.97 -16.46
CA CYS A 127 7.57 -7.54 -17.79
C CYS A 127 9.00 -6.98 -17.79
N LEU A 128 9.35 -6.11 -16.84
CA LEU A 128 10.68 -5.51 -16.74
C LEU A 128 11.76 -6.54 -16.41
N ILE A 129 11.47 -7.50 -15.52
CA ILE A 129 12.39 -8.59 -15.15
C ILE A 129 12.62 -9.54 -16.33
N ARG A 130 11.54 -9.94 -17.00
CA ARG A 130 11.61 -10.85 -18.16
C ARG A 130 12.30 -10.21 -19.37
N ALA A 131 12.17 -8.89 -19.52
CA ALA A 131 12.92 -8.11 -20.50
C ALA A 131 14.41 -7.93 -20.13
N GLY A 132 14.82 -8.27 -18.90
CA GLY A 132 16.19 -8.13 -18.41
C GLY A 132 16.58 -6.68 -18.09
N GLN A 133 15.60 -5.80 -17.89
CA GLN A 133 15.85 -4.39 -17.57
C GLN A 133 16.16 -4.17 -16.09
N ILE A 134 15.60 -5.02 -15.23
CA ILE A 134 15.81 -5.04 -13.78
C ILE A 134 15.87 -6.49 -13.29
N ARG A 135 16.39 -6.72 -12.09
CA ARG A 135 16.41 -8.03 -11.44
C ARG A 135 15.47 -8.09 -10.24
N ARG A 136 15.34 -7.00 -9.48
CA ARG A 136 14.52 -6.93 -8.25
C ARG A 136 13.70 -5.65 -8.23
N CYS A 137 12.40 -5.79 -8.02
CA CYS A 137 11.45 -4.70 -8.05
C CYS A 137 10.64 -4.69 -6.76
N LEU A 138 10.63 -3.57 -6.04
CA LEU A 138 9.73 -3.40 -4.92
C LEU A 138 8.38 -2.89 -5.44
N VAL A 139 7.32 -3.69 -5.28
CA VAL A 139 5.94 -3.31 -5.62
C VAL A 139 5.16 -3.10 -4.33
N VAL A 140 4.59 -1.92 -4.14
CA VAL A 140 3.86 -1.55 -2.91
C VAL A 140 2.48 -1.02 -3.28
N ALA A 141 1.46 -1.40 -2.51
CA ALA A 141 0.19 -0.69 -2.47
C ALA A 141 0.04 -0.05 -1.10
N SER A 142 -0.23 1.25 -1.04
CA SER A 142 -0.39 1.97 0.23
C SER A 142 -1.51 2.99 0.14
N GLU A 143 -2.40 2.98 1.13
CA GLU A 143 -3.60 3.82 1.15
C GLU A 143 -3.89 4.38 2.55
N ILE A 144 -4.26 5.66 2.58
CA ILE A 144 -4.88 6.33 3.71
C ILE A 144 -6.21 6.93 3.22
N LYS A 145 -7.22 6.07 3.12
CA LYS A 145 -8.56 6.47 2.67
C LYS A 145 -9.33 7.19 3.76
N SER A 146 -9.04 6.92 5.03
CA SER A 146 -9.73 7.53 6.16
C SER A 146 -9.75 9.06 6.14
N ARG A 147 -8.69 9.68 5.61
CA ARG A 147 -8.56 11.15 5.52
C ARG A 147 -9.54 11.81 4.56
N SER A 148 -10.06 11.07 3.59
CA SER A 148 -11.00 11.57 2.58
C SER A 148 -12.42 11.05 2.79
N LEU A 149 -12.67 10.36 3.90
CA LEU A 149 -14.00 9.86 4.23
C LEU A 149 -14.91 10.98 4.72
N ASP A 150 -16.13 11.03 4.17
CA ASP A 150 -17.26 11.63 4.88
C ASP A 150 -17.80 10.59 5.87
N VAL A 151 -17.59 10.83 7.16
CA VAL A 151 -18.04 9.92 8.24
C VAL A 151 -19.57 9.79 8.32
N LYS A 152 -20.32 10.66 7.62
CA LYS A 152 -21.79 10.58 7.54
C LYS A 152 -22.29 9.86 6.28
N ASP A 153 -21.41 9.52 5.34
CA ASP A 153 -21.78 8.75 4.16
C ASP A 153 -21.77 7.25 4.47
N LEU A 154 -22.97 6.69 4.65
CA LEU A 154 -23.18 5.27 4.91
C LEU A 154 -22.53 4.36 3.84
N SER A 155 -22.46 4.80 2.58
CA SER A 155 -21.99 3.96 1.48
C SER A 155 -20.47 3.71 1.52
N THR A 156 -19.71 4.61 2.16
CA THR A 156 -18.24 4.57 2.18
C THR A 156 -17.63 4.49 3.58
N ALA A 157 -18.22 5.17 4.57
CA ALA A 157 -17.70 5.20 5.95
C ALA A 157 -17.63 3.80 6.59
N ILE A 158 -18.55 2.91 6.22
CA ILE A 158 -18.60 1.53 6.72
C ILE A 158 -17.61 0.59 6.06
N LEU A 159 -16.82 1.04 5.06
CA LEU A 159 -15.96 0.19 4.25
C LEU A 159 -14.48 0.47 4.50
N PHE A 160 -14.04 1.70 4.27
CA PHE A 160 -12.61 1.97 4.09
C PHE A 160 -11.79 1.91 5.39
N GLY A 161 -10.53 1.55 5.20
CA GLY A 161 -9.46 1.57 6.19
C GLY A 161 -8.13 1.83 5.49
N ASP A 162 -7.09 1.93 6.28
CA ASP A 162 -5.76 2.35 5.86
C ASP A 162 -4.75 1.23 6.07
N GLY A 163 -3.70 1.21 5.24
CA GLY A 163 -2.70 0.16 5.28
C GLY A 163 -1.76 0.18 4.09
N ALA A 164 -0.70 -0.62 4.19
CA ALA A 164 0.19 -0.90 3.08
C ALA A 164 0.53 -2.40 2.99
N GLY A 165 0.72 -2.86 1.76
CA GLY A 165 1.25 -4.18 1.43
C GLY A 165 2.36 -4.04 0.39
N ALA A 166 3.41 -4.84 0.51
CA ALA A 166 4.58 -4.82 -0.34
C ALA A 166 4.97 -6.25 -0.77
N ALA A 167 5.52 -6.37 -1.97
CA ALA A 167 6.16 -7.57 -2.49
C ALA A 167 7.44 -7.22 -3.26
N ILE A 168 8.38 -8.16 -3.29
CA ILE A 168 9.63 -8.09 -4.05
C ILE A 168 9.73 -9.31 -4.95
#